data_AF-A0A2E3Y9B7-F1
#
_entry.id   AF-A0A2E3Y9B7-F1
#
_cell.length_a   1.000
_cell.length_b   1.000
_cell.length_c   1.000
_cell.angle_alpha   90.00
_cell.angle_beta   90.00
_cell.angle_gamma   90.00
#
_symmetry.space_group_name_H-M   'P 1'
#
loop_
_entity.id
_entity.type
_entity.pdbx_description
1 polymer ?
#
loop_
_entity_poly.entity_id
_entity_poly.type
_entity_poly.pdbx_seq_one_letter_code
_entity_poly.pdbx_strand_id
1 'polypeptide(L)'
;MMMDFHAQHIVRLALVSLAAMAVATCSVDQGIEPQVGVPAIRGTITFEGDPPANTHWVVVVASRDFPPSDVVQLALSQSARLNFNAGSADYEIKVPSLGSYAAIAVVWKAIDEPVIWSDVLGLYGASFTGGISFPDTVHVTADAPVVEDVDVTADFSAVDRGAVLGGRITYEGNWPDNTELMGIAAYRTRPENLLEFFRPAALNISLPTQVDEFDYRLATPPGTYEYTVVLWLGRGASVFDFKEIGFYETSPGSGEPAEVTVALGDTVADVDITVDLGLAK
;
A
#
# COMPACT_ATOMS: atom_id res chain seq x y z
N MET A 1 -33.41 32.74 80.60
CA MET A 1 -34.01 31.83 79.60
C MET A 1 -34.09 32.57 78.26
N MET A 2 -32.97 32.77 77.54
CA MET A 2 -32.98 33.22 76.12
C MET A 2 -31.55 33.36 75.50
N MET A 3 -30.56 32.52 75.84
CA MET A 3 -29.24 32.63 75.19
C MET A 3 -28.59 31.30 74.75
N ASP A 4 -29.17 30.14 75.07
CA ASP A 4 -28.58 28.83 74.69
C ASP A 4 -29.14 28.21 73.41
N PHE A 5 -30.26 28.72 72.88
CA PHE A 5 -30.93 28.08 71.74
C PHE A 5 -30.25 28.40 70.40
N HIS A 6 -29.62 29.56 70.25
CA HIS A 6 -28.99 29.96 68.98
C HIS A 6 -27.67 29.25 68.69
N ALA A 7 -26.87 28.93 69.71
CA ALA A 7 -25.56 28.30 69.51
C ALA A 7 -25.67 26.84 69.02
N GLN A 8 -26.65 26.08 69.52
CA GLN A 8 -26.84 24.68 69.13
C GLN A 8 -27.36 24.50 67.69
N HIS A 9 -28.15 25.45 67.19
CA HIS A 9 -28.63 25.42 65.80
C HIS A 9 -27.54 25.78 64.79
N ILE A 10 -26.65 26.74 65.12
CA ILE A 10 -25.53 27.13 64.25
C ILE A 10 -24.51 26.00 64.14
N VAL A 11 -24.20 25.31 65.24
CA VAL A 11 -23.28 24.17 65.23
C VAL A 11 -23.84 22.98 64.46
N ARG A 12 -25.14 22.69 64.58
CA ARG A 12 -25.80 21.63 63.80
C ARG A 12 -25.91 21.95 62.31
N LEU A 13 -26.17 23.20 61.93
CA LEU A 13 -26.15 23.61 60.52
C LEU A 13 -24.73 23.53 59.94
N ALA A 14 -23.71 23.96 60.70
CA ALA A 14 -22.32 23.88 60.25
C ALA A 14 -21.84 22.44 60.04
N LEU A 15 -22.23 21.49 60.91
CA LEU A 15 -21.91 20.07 60.77
C LEU A 15 -22.62 19.39 59.59
N VAL A 16 -23.87 19.76 59.30
CA VAL A 16 -24.60 19.24 58.13
C VAL A 16 -24.04 19.81 56.83
N SER A 17 -23.64 21.08 56.80
CA SER A 17 -22.99 21.70 55.64
C SER A 17 -21.59 21.12 55.37
N LEU A 18 -20.81 20.81 56.42
CA LEU A 18 -19.49 20.21 56.27
C LEU A 18 -19.58 18.74 55.81
N ALA A 19 -20.61 18.01 56.25
CA ALA A 19 -20.87 16.65 55.79
C ALA A 19 -21.39 16.60 54.34
N ALA A 20 -22.22 17.56 53.92
CA ALA A 20 -22.69 17.67 52.54
C ALA A 20 -21.57 18.05 51.55
N MET A 21 -20.59 18.84 52.00
CA MET A 21 -19.43 19.22 51.19
C MET A 21 -18.41 18.09 51.04
N ALA A 22 -18.39 17.10 51.95
CA ALA A 22 -17.54 15.92 51.86
C ALA A 22 -18.06 14.85 50.89
N VAL A 23 -19.37 14.82 50.59
CA VAL A 23 -19.94 13.87 49.60
C VAL A 23 -19.84 14.39 48.16
N ALA A 24 -19.58 15.68 47.98
CA ALA A 24 -19.38 16.31 46.67
C ALA A 24 -17.92 16.25 46.17
N THR A 25 -16.98 15.80 47.01
CA THR A 25 -15.55 15.66 46.66
C THR A 25 -15.14 14.21 46.38
N CYS A 26 -16.10 13.29 46.20
CA CYS A 26 -15.83 12.06 45.48
C CYS A 26 -15.67 12.40 44.00
N SER A 27 -14.52 12.99 43.64
CA SER A 27 -13.99 12.89 42.29
C SER A 27 -13.80 11.39 42.05
N VAL A 28 -14.75 10.79 41.34
CA VAL A 28 -14.53 9.49 40.72
C VAL A 28 -13.23 9.63 39.95
N ASP A 29 -12.22 8.88 40.38
CA ASP A 29 -10.99 8.67 39.64
C ASP A 29 -11.41 8.14 38.26
N GLN A 30 -11.53 9.05 37.30
CA GLN A 30 -11.59 8.72 35.88
C GLN A 30 -10.18 8.23 35.60
N GLY A 31 -9.96 6.94 35.87
CA GLY A 31 -8.67 6.30 35.77
C GLY A 31 -7.98 6.76 34.49
N ILE A 32 -6.71 7.15 34.65
CA ILE A 32 -5.80 7.65 33.60
C ILE A 32 -6.31 7.23 32.23
N GLU A 33 -6.91 8.18 31.50
CA GLU A 33 -7.33 7.95 30.12
C GLU A 33 -6.12 7.34 29.40
N PRO A 34 -6.24 6.12 28.83
CA PRO A 34 -5.10 5.43 28.30
C PRO A 34 -4.44 6.39 27.33
N GLN A 35 -3.22 6.82 27.64
CA GLN A 35 -2.43 7.58 26.68
C GLN A 35 -2.32 6.66 25.49
N VAL A 36 -3.11 6.94 24.46
CA VAL A 36 -3.16 6.11 23.26
C VAL A 36 -1.73 6.11 22.75
N GLY A 37 -1.03 4.98 22.96
CA GLY A 37 0.30 4.79 22.42
C GLY A 37 0.24 5.01 20.92
N VAL A 38 1.39 5.34 20.30
CA VAL A 38 1.45 5.54 18.85
C VAL A 38 0.73 4.36 18.17
N PRO A 39 -0.38 4.61 17.44
CA PRO A 39 -1.20 3.55 16.91
C PRO A 39 -0.38 2.60 16.03
N ALA A 40 -0.70 1.31 16.06
CA ALA A 40 0.14 0.31 15.41
C ALA A 40 -0.65 -0.84 14.82
N ILE A 41 -0.04 -1.48 13.82
CA ILE A 41 -0.52 -2.72 13.20
C ILE A 41 0.60 -3.76 13.34
N ARG A 42 0.24 -4.95 13.79
CA ARG A 42 1.16 -6.05 14.09
C ARG A 42 0.62 -7.38 13.56
N GLY A 43 1.54 -8.27 13.28
CA GLY A 43 1.25 -9.63 12.85
C GLY A 43 2.53 -10.38 12.53
N THR A 44 2.36 -11.54 11.94
CA THR A 44 3.44 -12.42 11.51
C THR A 44 3.42 -12.57 9.99
N ILE A 45 4.59 -12.42 9.38
CA ILE A 45 4.81 -12.76 7.98
C ILE A 45 5.26 -14.21 7.89
N THR A 46 4.62 -15.01 7.04
CA THR A 46 5.09 -16.35 6.66
C THR A 46 5.68 -16.28 5.25
N PHE A 47 6.94 -16.65 5.09
CA PHE A 47 7.64 -16.60 3.81
C PHE A 47 7.53 -17.93 3.06
N GLU A 48 7.20 -17.85 1.77
CA GLU A 48 7.11 -18.98 0.85
C GLU A 48 8.08 -18.81 -0.32
N GLY A 49 8.62 -19.92 -0.80
CA GLY A 49 9.66 -19.93 -1.84
C GLY A 49 11.04 -19.49 -1.33
N ASP A 50 12.01 -19.55 -2.23
CA ASP A 50 13.36 -19.08 -1.96
C ASP A 50 13.47 -17.59 -2.33
N PRO A 51 14.09 -16.74 -1.49
CA PRO A 51 14.31 -15.34 -1.84
C PRO A 51 15.23 -15.24 -3.07
N PRO A 52 14.92 -14.36 -4.05
CA PRO A 52 15.84 -14.06 -5.13
C PRO A 52 17.24 -13.72 -4.62
N ALA A 53 18.29 -14.15 -5.32
CA ALA A 53 19.67 -13.89 -4.93
C ALA A 53 20.01 -12.39 -4.82
N ASN A 54 19.25 -11.54 -5.52
CA ASN A 54 19.35 -10.08 -5.47
C ASN A 54 18.43 -9.44 -4.42
N THR A 55 17.86 -10.18 -3.47
CA THR A 55 17.02 -9.60 -2.39
C THR A 55 17.86 -8.72 -1.47
N HIS A 56 17.52 -7.43 -1.37
CA HIS A 56 18.16 -6.50 -0.45
C HIS A 56 17.42 -6.43 0.89
N TRP A 57 16.12 -6.15 0.85
CA TRP A 57 15.29 -6.13 2.05
C TRP A 57 13.84 -6.43 1.74
N VAL A 58 13.13 -6.81 2.80
CA VAL A 58 11.67 -6.95 2.83
C VAL A 58 11.14 -6.15 4.01
N VAL A 59 10.06 -5.41 3.80
CA VAL A 59 9.35 -4.64 4.84
C VAL A 59 7.85 -4.80 4.67
N VAL A 60 7.09 -4.50 5.73
CA VAL A 60 5.64 -4.35 5.64
C VAL A 60 5.31 -2.85 5.58
N VAL A 61 4.37 -2.48 4.72
CA VAL A 61 3.83 -1.11 4.62
C VAL A 61 2.33 -1.10 4.81
N ALA A 62 1.81 0.04 5.27
CA ALA A 62 0.38 0.30 5.39
C ALA A 62 -0.05 1.46 4.49
N SER A 63 -1.13 1.27 3.74
CA SER A 63 -1.76 2.29 2.90
C SER A 63 -3.19 2.55 3.36
N ARG A 64 -3.62 3.81 3.26
CA ARG A 64 -5.03 4.18 3.46
C ARG A 64 -5.89 3.87 2.24
N ASP A 65 -5.27 3.82 1.07
CA ASP A 65 -5.93 3.65 -0.22
C ASP A 65 -5.41 2.40 -0.93
N PHE A 66 -6.26 1.76 -1.74
CA PHE A 66 -5.88 0.66 -2.60
C PHE A 66 -6.44 0.87 -4.02
N PRO A 67 -5.59 0.87 -5.07
CA PRO A 67 -4.13 0.85 -5.00
C PRO A 67 -3.60 2.10 -4.29
N PRO A 68 -2.39 2.03 -3.72
CA PRO A 68 -1.81 3.17 -3.05
C PRO A 68 -1.56 4.27 -4.07
N SER A 69 -1.94 5.50 -3.71
CA SER A 69 -1.84 6.66 -4.59
C SER A 69 -0.70 7.62 -4.19
N ASP A 70 -0.19 7.45 -2.96
CA ASP A 70 0.94 8.19 -2.40
C ASP A 70 2.04 7.23 -1.94
N VAL A 71 3.03 7.01 -2.81
CA VAL A 71 4.20 6.16 -2.52
C VAL A 71 5.10 6.74 -1.42
N VAL A 72 5.05 8.05 -1.16
CA VAL A 72 5.82 8.67 -0.08
C VAL A 72 5.23 8.28 1.27
N GLN A 73 3.90 8.26 1.39
CA GLN A 73 3.24 7.76 2.59
C GLN A 73 3.53 6.28 2.86
N LEU A 74 3.64 5.45 1.83
CA LEU A 74 4.08 4.05 1.99
C LEU A 74 5.48 3.98 2.61
N ALA A 75 6.42 4.76 2.08
CA ALA A 75 7.80 4.79 2.57
C ALA A 75 7.90 5.23 4.03
N LEU A 76 7.01 6.12 4.47
CA LEU A 76 6.96 6.62 5.84
C LEU A 76 6.24 5.65 6.80
N SER A 77 5.48 4.69 6.28
CA SER A 77 4.68 3.72 7.04
C SER A 77 5.29 2.31 6.99
N GLN A 78 6.62 2.20 6.94
CA GLN A 78 7.30 0.91 6.84
C GLN A 78 7.66 0.32 8.21
N SER A 79 7.64 -1.01 8.29
CA SER A 79 8.20 -1.76 9.41
C SER A 79 9.73 -1.68 9.42
N ALA A 80 10.34 -2.24 10.48
CA ALA A 80 11.74 -2.65 10.40
C ALA A 80 11.95 -3.70 9.30
N ARG A 81 13.18 -3.81 8.80
CA ARG A 81 13.56 -4.85 7.83
C ARG A 81 13.34 -6.23 8.44
N LEU A 82 12.64 -7.09 7.71
CA LEU A 82 12.30 -8.43 8.15
C LEU A 82 13.47 -9.39 7.93
N ASN A 83 13.63 -10.35 8.84
CA ASN A 83 14.55 -11.47 8.67
C ASN A 83 13.87 -12.60 7.88
N PHE A 84 13.78 -12.44 6.56
CA PHE A 84 13.10 -13.40 5.68
C PHE A 84 13.75 -14.79 5.62
N ASN A 85 15.02 -14.93 6.02
CA ASN A 85 15.71 -16.23 6.05
C ASN A 85 15.24 -17.17 7.17
N ALA A 86 14.43 -16.67 8.12
CA ALA A 86 13.91 -17.47 9.22
C ALA A 86 12.63 -18.25 8.85
N GLY A 87 12.08 -18.07 7.64
CA GLY A 87 10.80 -18.65 7.21
C GLY A 87 9.57 -17.92 7.76
N SER A 88 9.69 -17.22 8.89
CA SER A 88 8.70 -16.26 9.37
C SER A 88 9.35 -15.07 10.08
N ALA A 89 8.63 -13.94 10.16
CA ALA A 89 9.05 -12.78 10.91
C ALA A 89 7.85 -12.00 11.47
N ASP A 90 7.91 -11.68 12.76
CA ASP A 90 6.96 -10.74 13.36
C ASP A 90 7.28 -9.31 12.91
N TYR A 91 6.25 -8.50 12.74
CA TYR A 91 6.39 -7.11 12.35
C TYR A 91 5.53 -6.18 13.20
N GLU A 92 5.95 -4.93 13.25
CA GLU A 92 5.15 -3.82 13.76
C GLU A 92 5.33 -2.63 12.82
N ILE A 93 4.22 -1.99 12.47
CA ILE A 93 4.20 -0.69 11.79
C ILE A 93 3.53 0.31 12.72
N LYS A 94 4.19 1.44 12.96
CA LYS A 94 3.54 2.61 13.55
C LYS A 94 2.80 3.37 12.46
N VAL A 95 1.51 3.60 12.68
CA VAL A 95 0.67 4.31 11.72
C VAL A 95 0.41 5.74 12.20
N PRO A 96 0.30 6.72 11.28
CA PRO A 96 0.32 8.14 11.64
C PRO A 96 -0.92 8.61 12.41
N SER A 97 -2.05 7.93 12.27
CA SER A 97 -3.29 8.24 13.01
C SER A 97 -4.27 7.08 12.96
N LEU A 98 -5.25 7.10 13.86
CA LEU A 98 -6.41 6.21 13.81
C LEU A 98 -7.12 6.32 12.45
N GLY A 99 -7.74 5.24 12.00
CA GLY A 99 -8.47 5.18 10.73
C GLY A 99 -8.42 3.81 10.07
N SER A 100 -8.89 3.80 8.82
CA SER A 100 -8.89 2.62 7.96
C SER A 100 -7.64 2.58 7.10
N TYR A 101 -7.03 1.40 7.01
CA TYR A 101 -5.89 1.09 6.19
C TYR A 101 -6.32 0.03 5.19
N ALA A 102 -6.59 0.44 3.95
CA ALA A 102 -7.14 -0.41 2.89
C ALA A 102 -6.16 -1.47 2.39
N ALA A 103 -4.85 -1.32 2.65
CA ALA A 103 -3.87 -2.33 2.28
C ALA A 103 -2.73 -2.41 3.30
N ILE A 104 -2.41 -3.64 3.70
CA ILE A 104 -1.18 -3.98 4.41
C ILE A 104 -0.40 -4.92 3.49
N ALA A 105 0.77 -4.47 3.04
CA ALA A 105 1.51 -5.11 1.97
C ALA A 105 2.94 -5.47 2.41
N VAL A 106 3.41 -6.64 2.00
CA VAL A 106 4.80 -7.06 2.16
C VAL A 106 5.56 -6.67 0.90
N VAL A 107 6.41 -5.65 0.99
CA VAL A 107 7.15 -5.09 -0.15
C VAL A 107 8.57 -5.63 -0.15
N TRP A 108 9.01 -6.07 -1.33
CA TRP A 108 10.36 -6.54 -1.60
C TRP A 108 11.16 -5.47 -2.34
N LYS A 109 12.47 -5.43 -2.09
CA LYS A 109 13.41 -4.61 -2.85
C LYS A 109 14.64 -5.41 -3.26
N ALA A 110 15.01 -5.28 -4.54
CA ALA A 110 16.27 -5.75 -5.09
C ALA A 110 17.49 -4.91 -4.64
N ILE A 111 18.68 -5.52 -4.70
CA ILE A 111 19.98 -4.86 -4.51
C ILE A 111 20.20 -3.85 -5.64
N ASP A 112 20.73 -2.67 -5.30
CA ASP A 112 21.12 -1.60 -6.24
C ASP A 112 20.06 -1.03 -7.19
N GLU A 113 18.80 -1.47 -7.12
CA GLU A 113 17.68 -0.90 -7.90
C GLU A 113 16.86 0.14 -7.10
N PRO A 114 16.09 1.05 -7.70
CA PRO A 114 15.11 1.85 -6.95
C PRO A 114 14.03 0.95 -6.30
N VAL A 115 13.32 1.47 -5.29
CA VAL A 115 12.17 0.73 -4.72
C VAL A 115 11.03 0.75 -5.75
N ILE A 116 10.55 -0.42 -6.14
CA ILE A 116 9.32 -0.58 -6.91
C ILE A 116 8.23 -0.99 -5.92
N TRP A 117 7.34 -0.06 -5.55
CA TRP A 117 6.33 -0.30 -4.52
C TRP A 117 5.25 -1.32 -4.91
N SER A 118 5.25 -1.76 -6.17
CA SER A 118 4.40 -2.83 -6.71
C SER A 118 5.06 -4.21 -6.68
N ASP A 119 6.33 -4.30 -6.30
CA ASP A 119 6.97 -5.60 -6.04
C ASP A 119 6.56 -6.10 -4.66
N VAL A 120 5.33 -6.59 -4.61
CA VAL A 120 4.63 -7.05 -3.42
C VAL A 120 4.67 -8.58 -3.37
N LEU A 121 5.15 -9.12 -2.27
CA LEU A 121 5.17 -10.56 -1.97
C LEU A 121 3.82 -11.07 -1.46
N GLY A 122 3.06 -10.19 -0.81
CA GLY A 122 1.93 -10.55 0.03
C GLY A 122 1.03 -9.35 0.33
N LEU A 123 -0.28 -9.56 0.40
CA LEU A 123 -1.26 -8.57 0.84
C LEU A 123 -2.16 -9.21 1.90
N TYR A 124 -2.40 -8.49 3.00
CA TYR A 124 -3.32 -8.96 4.05
C TYR A 124 -4.73 -9.18 3.49
N GLY A 125 -5.32 -10.34 3.80
CA GLY A 125 -6.66 -10.74 3.33
C GLY A 125 -6.76 -11.13 1.85
N ALA A 126 -5.66 -11.07 1.09
CA ALA A 126 -5.66 -11.39 -0.33
C ALA A 126 -4.85 -12.65 -0.67
N SER A 127 -5.32 -13.38 -1.68
CA SER A 127 -4.59 -14.50 -2.28
C SER A 127 -4.28 -14.21 -3.75
N PHE A 128 -3.04 -14.48 -4.14
CA PHE A 128 -2.60 -14.41 -5.54
C PHE A 128 -2.83 -15.71 -6.31
N THR A 129 -3.33 -16.76 -5.64
CA THR A 129 -3.51 -18.11 -6.20
C THR A 129 -5.01 -18.44 -6.41
N GLY A 130 -5.73 -17.69 -7.26
CA GLY A 130 -7.09 -18.13 -7.61
C GLY A 130 -8.11 -17.17 -8.22
N GLY A 131 -7.75 -15.95 -8.63
CA GLY A 131 -8.72 -15.03 -9.23
C GLY A 131 -8.44 -13.58 -8.84
N ILE A 132 -9.47 -12.73 -8.88
CA ILE A 132 -9.36 -11.35 -8.40
C ILE A 132 -9.52 -11.38 -6.88
N SER A 133 -8.46 -11.00 -6.16
CA SER A 133 -8.47 -10.86 -4.71
C SER A 133 -8.10 -9.42 -4.36
N PHE A 134 -8.87 -8.82 -3.47
CA PHE A 134 -8.58 -7.51 -2.91
C PHE A 134 -8.12 -7.66 -1.46
N PRO A 135 -7.25 -6.78 -0.96
CA PRO A 135 -6.82 -6.81 0.43
C PRO A 135 -7.98 -6.50 1.37
N ASP A 136 -7.92 -7.06 2.58
CA ASP A 136 -8.81 -6.69 3.67
C ASP A 136 -8.38 -5.36 4.29
N THR A 137 -9.37 -4.59 4.74
CA THR A 137 -9.13 -3.30 5.41
C THR A 137 -8.89 -3.51 6.90
N VAL A 138 -7.80 -2.93 7.42
CA VAL A 138 -7.50 -2.89 8.86
C VAL A 138 -8.05 -1.59 9.45
N HIS A 139 -8.81 -1.70 10.55
CA HIS A 139 -9.37 -0.55 11.26
C HIS A 139 -8.67 -0.33 12.59
N VAL A 140 -7.92 0.77 12.69
CA VAL A 140 -7.25 1.19 13.91
C VAL A 140 -8.12 2.25 14.59
N THR A 141 -8.66 1.95 15.77
CA THR A 141 -9.66 2.79 16.46
C THR A 141 -9.17 3.22 17.85
N ALA A 142 -9.91 4.09 18.54
CA ALA A 142 -9.56 4.47 19.90
C ALA A 142 -9.65 3.28 20.88
N ASP A 143 -10.59 2.35 20.63
CA ASP A 143 -10.78 1.16 21.44
C ASP A 143 -9.77 0.04 21.07
N ALA A 144 -9.26 0.07 19.84
CA ALA A 144 -8.22 -0.84 19.33
C ALA A 144 -7.09 -0.04 18.65
N PRO A 145 -6.27 0.69 19.42
CA PRO A 145 -5.21 1.53 18.86
C PRO A 145 -4.00 0.72 18.41
N VAL A 146 -3.91 -0.53 18.84
CA VAL A 146 -2.99 -1.53 18.31
C VAL A 146 -3.82 -2.69 17.80
N VAL A 147 -3.71 -2.97 16.50
CA VAL A 147 -4.37 -4.12 15.87
C VAL A 147 -3.33 -5.22 15.71
N GLU A 148 -3.61 -6.36 16.33
CA GLU A 148 -2.79 -7.58 16.28
C GLU A 148 -3.35 -8.57 15.25
N ASP A 149 -2.66 -9.68 15.03
CA ASP A 149 -3.08 -10.80 14.17
C ASP A 149 -3.33 -10.42 12.69
N VAL A 150 -2.63 -9.40 12.20
CA VAL A 150 -2.64 -9.01 10.77
C VAL A 150 -1.58 -9.82 10.02
N ASP A 151 -1.84 -11.12 9.89
CA ASP A 151 -0.87 -12.06 9.32
C ASP A 151 -0.90 -12.08 7.79
N VAL A 152 0.28 -12.17 7.15
CA VAL A 152 0.40 -12.16 5.69
C VAL A 152 1.33 -13.26 5.21
N THR A 153 0.89 -14.00 4.19
CA THR A 153 1.78 -14.89 3.43
C THR A 153 2.53 -14.08 2.37
N ALA A 154 3.86 -14.18 2.38
CA ALA A 154 4.76 -13.51 1.46
C ALA A 154 5.45 -14.54 0.56
N ASP A 155 5.05 -14.60 -0.71
CA ASP A 155 5.57 -15.55 -1.69
C ASP A 155 6.64 -14.88 -2.56
N PHE A 156 7.88 -15.36 -2.47
CA PHE A 156 8.99 -14.86 -3.27
C PHE A 156 8.84 -15.10 -4.77
N SER A 157 8.02 -16.06 -5.19
CA SER A 157 7.72 -16.28 -6.61
C SER A 157 6.96 -15.11 -7.25
N ALA A 158 6.33 -14.23 -6.45
CA ALA A 158 5.63 -13.04 -6.93
C ALA A 158 6.58 -11.96 -7.50
N VAL A 159 7.85 -11.97 -7.08
CA VAL A 159 8.88 -11.00 -7.47
C VAL A 159 10.10 -11.66 -8.11
N ASP A 160 10.32 -12.97 -7.90
CA ASP A 160 11.27 -13.76 -8.67
C ASP A 160 10.73 -14.04 -10.07
N ARG A 161 10.71 -12.97 -10.87
CA ARG A 161 10.13 -13.02 -12.21
C ARG A 161 11.15 -13.57 -13.22
N GLY A 162 12.42 -13.73 -12.85
CA GLY A 162 13.40 -14.45 -13.65
C GLY A 162 13.78 -13.83 -15.00
N ALA A 163 13.13 -12.76 -15.47
CA ALA A 163 13.49 -12.03 -16.67
C ALA A 163 13.06 -10.55 -16.62
N VAL A 164 13.48 -9.75 -17.61
CA VAL A 164 13.21 -8.29 -17.65
C VAL A 164 12.83 -7.83 -19.06
N LEU A 165 11.77 -7.02 -19.15
CA LEU A 165 11.47 -6.16 -20.28
C LEU A 165 12.00 -4.75 -20.00
N GLY A 166 12.68 -4.15 -20.97
CA GLY A 166 13.20 -2.79 -20.87
C GLY A 166 13.06 -2.03 -22.17
N GLY A 167 12.94 -0.71 -22.03
CA GLY A 167 12.80 0.21 -23.14
C GLY A 167 12.67 1.64 -22.65
N ARG A 168 12.42 2.56 -23.57
CA ARG A 168 12.14 3.97 -23.29
C ARG A 168 10.64 4.23 -23.39
N ILE A 169 10.10 4.91 -22.39
CA ILE A 169 8.78 5.54 -22.50
C ILE A 169 8.99 7.00 -22.86
N THR A 170 8.35 7.47 -23.93
CA THR A 170 8.33 8.87 -24.36
C THR A 170 6.92 9.42 -24.28
N TYR A 171 6.75 10.54 -23.60
CA TYR A 171 5.46 11.19 -23.36
C TYR A 171 5.20 12.31 -24.36
N GLU A 172 4.06 12.25 -25.03
CA GLU A 172 3.59 13.27 -25.96
C GLU A 172 2.37 14.01 -25.40
N GLY A 173 2.34 15.33 -25.57
CA GLY A 173 1.26 16.19 -25.07
C GLY A 173 1.61 16.85 -23.72
N ASN A 174 0.57 17.35 -23.04
CA ASN A 174 0.74 18.01 -21.75
C ASN A 174 0.33 17.06 -20.62
N TRP A 175 1.14 17.03 -19.56
CA TRP A 175 0.81 16.29 -18.35
C TRP A 175 -0.52 16.75 -17.73
N PRO A 176 -1.44 15.83 -17.41
CA PRO A 176 -2.62 16.17 -16.62
C PRO A 176 -2.23 16.56 -15.18
N ASP A 177 -2.70 17.71 -14.70
CA ASP A 177 -2.47 18.21 -13.34
C ASP A 177 -3.02 17.27 -12.25
N ASN A 178 -3.97 16.42 -12.62
CA ASN A 178 -4.62 15.44 -11.76
C ASN A 178 -4.06 14.03 -11.92
N THR A 179 -2.88 13.84 -12.51
CA THR A 179 -2.25 12.51 -12.55
C THR A 179 -2.02 12.01 -11.12
N GLU A 180 -2.54 10.82 -10.83
CA GLU A 180 -2.38 10.15 -9.54
C GLU A 180 -1.45 8.96 -9.65
N LEU A 181 -1.70 8.09 -10.64
CA LEU A 181 -0.87 6.92 -10.88
C LEU A 181 -0.51 6.81 -12.36
N MET A 182 0.73 6.39 -12.58
CA MET A 182 1.28 5.98 -13.87
C MET A 182 1.87 4.59 -13.71
N GLY A 183 1.41 3.66 -14.52
CA GLY A 183 1.87 2.28 -14.47
C GLY A 183 2.21 1.69 -15.83
N ILE A 184 3.01 0.63 -15.83
CA ILE A 184 3.21 -0.25 -16.98
C ILE A 184 2.84 -1.67 -16.58
N ALA A 185 2.13 -2.35 -17.47
CA ALA A 185 1.71 -3.73 -17.29
C ALA A 185 2.07 -4.57 -18.52
N ALA A 186 2.47 -5.81 -18.30
CA ALA A 186 2.68 -6.80 -19.35
C ALA A 186 1.70 -7.96 -19.18
N TYR A 187 1.00 -8.31 -20.25
CA TYR A 187 0.03 -9.40 -20.31
C TYR A 187 0.45 -10.44 -21.32
N ARG A 188 0.25 -11.71 -20.96
CA ARG A 188 0.48 -12.83 -21.88
C ARG A 188 -0.50 -12.81 -23.06
N THR A 189 -1.73 -12.38 -22.79
CA THR A 189 -2.79 -12.21 -23.78
C THR A 189 -3.42 -10.85 -23.57
N ARG A 190 -3.76 -10.15 -24.66
CA ARG A 190 -4.41 -8.84 -24.57
C ARG A 190 -5.74 -8.96 -23.80
N PRO A 191 -5.96 -8.15 -22.74
CA PRO A 191 -7.23 -8.16 -22.02
C PRO A 191 -8.41 -7.78 -22.93
N GLU A 192 -9.48 -8.58 -22.91
CA GLU A 192 -10.71 -8.33 -23.68
C GLU A 192 -11.78 -7.60 -22.83
N ASN A 193 -11.61 -7.56 -21.52
CA ASN A 193 -12.54 -6.93 -20.58
C ASN A 193 -11.81 -6.39 -19.35
N LEU A 194 -12.51 -5.52 -18.61
CA LEU A 194 -11.98 -4.82 -17.43
C LEU A 194 -11.42 -5.77 -16.36
N LEU A 195 -12.01 -6.95 -16.16
CA LEU A 195 -11.57 -7.88 -15.13
C LEU A 195 -10.21 -8.51 -15.46
N GLU A 196 -9.91 -8.69 -16.75
CA GLU A 196 -8.64 -9.24 -17.21
C GLU A 196 -7.46 -8.27 -17.01
N PHE A 197 -7.72 -6.95 -16.99
CA PHE A 197 -6.70 -5.95 -16.63
C PHE A 197 -6.20 -6.06 -15.19
N PHE A 198 -6.94 -6.73 -14.30
CA PHE A 198 -6.48 -6.99 -12.92
C PHE A 198 -5.67 -8.28 -12.81
N ARG A 199 -5.25 -8.86 -13.95
CA ARG A 199 -4.42 -10.08 -14.01
C ARG A 199 -3.19 -9.90 -14.90
N PRO A 200 -2.40 -8.83 -14.72
CA PRO A 200 -1.14 -8.68 -15.45
C PRO A 200 -0.16 -9.78 -15.02
N ALA A 201 0.68 -10.21 -15.95
CA ALA A 201 1.79 -11.11 -15.62
C ALA A 201 2.97 -10.34 -15.00
N ALA A 202 3.05 -9.03 -15.24
CA ALA A 202 3.92 -8.10 -14.52
C ALA A 202 3.31 -6.70 -14.47
N LEU A 203 3.54 -5.97 -13.38
CA LEU A 203 2.99 -4.63 -13.14
C LEU A 203 4.00 -3.77 -12.37
N ASN A 204 4.17 -2.53 -12.81
CA ASN A 204 4.80 -1.47 -12.03
C ASN A 204 3.90 -0.23 -12.06
N ILE A 205 3.37 0.21 -10.91
CA ILE A 205 2.47 1.39 -10.79
C ILE A 205 3.17 2.67 -10.33
N SER A 206 4.51 2.68 -10.34
CA SER A 206 5.33 3.76 -9.79
C SER A 206 6.20 4.42 -10.85
N LEU A 207 5.69 4.53 -12.08
CA LEU A 207 6.42 5.22 -13.14
C LEU A 207 6.55 6.72 -12.82
N PRO A 208 7.69 7.34 -13.19
CA PRO A 208 7.89 8.77 -12.98
C PRO A 208 6.89 9.59 -13.80
N THR A 209 6.41 10.67 -13.19
CA THR A 209 5.52 11.66 -13.80
C THR A 209 6.27 12.98 -14.02
N GLN A 210 5.73 13.88 -14.84
CA GLN A 210 6.28 15.22 -15.07
C GLN A 210 7.69 15.19 -15.70
N VAL A 211 7.91 14.22 -16.59
CA VAL A 211 9.13 14.04 -17.38
C VAL A 211 8.75 13.86 -18.84
N ASP A 212 9.65 14.15 -19.77
CA ASP A 212 9.40 13.94 -21.21
C ASP A 212 9.64 12.49 -21.62
N GLU A 213 10.63 11.84 -20.99
CA GLU A 213 10.97 10.44 -21.24
C GLU A 213 11.70 9.82 -20.06
N PHE A 214 11.70 8.49 -19.98
CA PHE A 214 12.57 7.75 -19.08
C PHE A 214 12.79 6.31 -19.56
N ASP A 215 13.92 5.73 -19.18
CA ASP A 215 14.19 4.30 -19.40
C ASP A 215 13.54 3.49 -18.28
N TYR A 216 12.70 2.52 -18.65
CA TYR A 216 12.01 1.64 -17.72
C TYR A 216 12.64 0.25 -17.72
N ARG A 217 12.44 -0.44 -16.59
CA ARG A 217 12.68 -1.87 -16.43
C ARG A 217 11.48 -2.47 -15.74
N LEU A 218 10.91 -3.50 -16.34
CA LEU A 218 9.80 -4.26 -15.79
C LEU A 218 10.28 -5.71 -15.62
N ALA A 219 10.41 -6.16 -14.38
CA ALA A 219 10.68 -7.56 -14.09
C ALA A 219 9.44 -8.39 -14.50
N THR A 220 9.64 -9.45 -15.28
CA THR A 220 8.57 -10.27 -15.88
C THR A 220 8.93 -11.75 -15.87
N PRO A 221 7.98 -12.68 -15.59
CA PRO A 221 8.17 -14.11 -15.85
C PRO A 221 8.76 -14.38 -17.24
N PRO A 222 9.55 -15.44 -17.45
CA PRO A 222 9.86 -15.86 -18.80
C PRO A 222 8.56 -16.24 -19.54
N GLY A 223 8.47 -15.85 -20.80
CA GLY A 223 7.30 -16.09 -21.62
C GLY A 223 7.13 -15.09 -22.75
N THR A 224 5.95 -15.15 -23.35
CA THR A 224 5.54 -14.31 -24.46
C THR A 224 4.44 -13.37 -23.98
N TYR A 225 4.58 -12.09 -24.31
CA TYR A 225 3.68 -11.02 -23.93
C TYR A 225 3.11 -10.39 -25.19
N GLU A 226 1.81 -10.58 -25.41
CA GLU A 226 1.08 -9.99 -26.54
C GLU A 226 0.72 -8.52 -26.29
N TYR A 227 0.79 -8.05 -25.04
CA TYR A 227 0.37 -6.70 -24.69
C TYR A 227 1.19 -6.11 -23.55
N THR A 228 2.02 -5.12 -23.87
CA THR A 228 2.73 -4.28 -22.89
C THR A 228 2.19 -2.85 -22.99
N VAL A 229 1.59 -2.35 -21.92
CA VAL A 229 0.74 -1.15 -21.94
C VAL A 229 1.06 -0.22 -20.79
N VAL A 230 1.00 1.09 -21.05
CA VAL A 230 1.09 2.16 -20.06
C VAL A 230 -0.31 2.60 -19.66
N LEU A 231 -0.55 2.58 -18.36
CA LEU A 231 -1.83 2.90 -17.71
C LEU A 231 -1.72 4.21 -16.95
N TRP A 232 -2.77 5.01 -17.00
CA TRP A 232 -2.92 6.25 -16.22
C TRP A 232 -4.18 6.22 -15.38
N LEU A 233 -4.09 6.79 -14.18
CA LEU A 233 -5.23 7.02 -13.31
C LEU A 233 -5.21 8.45 -12.79
N GLY A 234 -6.37 9.11 -12.87
CA GLY A 234 -6.57 10.45 -12.33
C GLY A 234 -6.87 10.45 -10.83
N ARG A 235 -6.56 11.57 -10.17
CA ARG A 235 -6.76 11.76 -8.72
C ARG A 235 -8.22 11.61 -8.34
N GLY A 236 -8.47 10.72 -7.38
CA GLY A 236 -9.80 10.41 -6.87
C GLY A 236 -10.68 9.59 -7.82
N ALA A 237 -10.14 9.12 -8.95
CA ALA A 237 -10.86 8.21 -9.84
C ALA A 237 -10.98 6.81 -9.23
N SER A 238 -11.98 6.04 -9.66
CA SER A 238 -12.03 4.62 -9.31
C SER A 238 -10.87 3.90 -9.98
N VAL A 239 -10.34 2.87 -9.31
CA VAL A 239 -9.30 1.98 -9.85
C VAL A 239 -9.72 1.31 -11.15
N PHE A 240 -11.04 1.24 -11.40
CA PHE A 240 -11.65 0.70 -12.61
C PHE A 240 -11.72 1.72 -13.77
N ASP A 241 -11.44 3.00 -13.52
CA ASP A 241 -11.54 4.09 -14.49
C ASP A 241 -10.20 4.40 -15.18
N PHE A 242 -9.17 3.57 -14.99
CA PHE A 242 -7.85 3.75 -15.60
C PHE A 242 -7.95 3.89 -17.14
N LYS A 243 -6.96 4.55 -17.71
CA LYS A 243 -6.82 4.75 -19.15
C LYS A 243 -5.57 4.06 -19.66
N GLU A 244 -5.72 3.33 -20.75
CA GLU A 244 -4.58 2.90 -21.58
C GLU A 244 -4.15 4.09 -22.42
N ILE A 245 -2.92 4.56 -22.23
CA ILE A 245 -2.44 5.81 -22.85
C ILE A 245 -1.23 5.61 -23.76
N GLY A 246 -0.76 4.36 -23.90
CA GLY A 246 0.29 3.95 -24.82
C GLY A 246 0.54 2.46 -24.68
N PHE A 247 1.03 1.81 -25.72
CA PHE A 247 1.43 0.39 -25.67
C PHE A 247 2.58 0.12 -26.64
N TYR A 248 3.26 -1.00 -26.44
CA TYR A 248 4.33 -1.44 -27.33
C TYR A 248 3.76 -1.87 -28.68
N GLU A 249 4.21 -1.25 -29.76
CA GLU A 249 3.67 -1.43 -31.10
C GLU A 249 4.62 -2.20 -32.02
N THR A 250 4.06 -2.91 -33.02
CA THR A 250 4.85 -3.64 -34.04
C THR A 250 5.78 -2.73 -34.84
N SER A 251 5.34 -1.50 -35.04
CA SER A 251 6.15 -0.38 -35.49
C SER A 251 5.58 0.92 -34.93
N PRO A 252 6.41 1.93 -34.64
CA PRO A 252 5.94 3.19 -34.07
C PRO A 252 4.84 3.86 -34.92
N GLY A 253 3.68 4.12 -34.31
CA GLY A 253 2.51 4.73 -34.92
C GLY A 253 1.59 3.76 -35.68
N SER A 254 1.79 2.46 -35.56
CA SER A 254 0.96 1.44 -36.24
C SER A 254 -0.41 1.25 -35.60
N GLY A 255 -0.54 1.50 -34.29
CA GLY A 255 -1.75 1.15 -33.53
C GLY A 255 -1.95 -0.36 -33.33
N GLU A 256 -0.98 -1.20 -33.71
CA GLU A 256 -1.03 -2.66 -33.57
C GLU A 256 -0.07 -3.12 -32.48
N PRO A 257 -0.56 -3.80 -31.42
CA PRO A 257 0.31 -4.25 -30.35
C PRO A 257 1.35 -5.27 -30.83
N ALA A 258 2.59 -5.10 -30.37
CA ALA A 258 3.67 -6.03 -30.62
C ALA A 258 3.74 -7.13 -29.56
N GLU A 259 4.05 -8.32 -30.04
CA GLU A 259 4.45 -9.44 -29.18
C GLU A 259 5.93 -9.33 -28.82
N VAL A 260 6.27 -9.58 -27.56
CA VAL A 260 7.65 -9.72 -27.09
C VAL A 260 7.83 -11.04 -26.34
N THR A 261 8.88 -11.79 -26.68
CA THR A 261 9.26 -13.03 -25.99
C THR A 261 10.55 -12.80 -25.21
N VAL A 262 10.56 -13.23 -23.95
CA VAL A 262 11.70 -13.12 -23.04
C VAL A 262 11.96 -14.47 -22.37
N ALA A 263 13.21 -14.95 -22.40
CA ALA A 263 13.59 -16.20 -21.77
C ALA A 263 14.07 -16.00 -20.33
N LEU A 264 14.24 -17.10 -19.59
CA LEU A 264 14.75 -17.07 -18.22
C LEU A 264 16.18 -16.54 -18.20
N GLY A 265 16.43 -15.53 -17.38
CA GLY A 265 17.70 -14.83 -17.25
C GLY A 265 17.90 -13.70 -18.25
N ASP A 266 16.99 -13.51 -19.20
CA ASP A 266 17.12 -12.50 -20.25
C ASP A 266 16.69 -11.12 -19.77
N THR A 267 17.33 -10.10 -20.36
CA THR A 267 16.82 -8.73 -20.39
C THR A 267 16.61 -8.37 -21.85
N VAL A 268 15.34 -8.26 -22.26
CA VAL A 268 14.99 -7.75 -23.58
C VAL A 268 14.97 -6.22 -23.49
N ALA A 269 15.73 -5.56 -24.36
CA ALA A 269 15.75 -4.12 -24.50
C ALA A 269 14.88 -3.68 -25.70
N ASP A 270 14.80 -2.37 -25.93
CA ASP A 270 14.15 -1.76 -27.10
C ASP A 270 12.63 -2.04 -27.21
N VAL A 271 11.97 -2.28 -26.07
CA VAL A 271 10.50 -2.34 -25.95
C VAL A 271 9.97 -0.93 -25.72
N ASP A 272 10.19 -0.05 -26.70
CA ASP A 272 9.92 1.39 -26.58
C ASP A 272 8.42 1.70 -26.75
N ILE A 273 7.90 2.62 -25.94
CA ILE A 273 6.47 2.98 -25.92
C ILE A 273 6.32 4.49 -26.04
N THR A 274 5.55 4.93 -27.03
CA THR A 274 5.04 6.31 -27.10
C THR A 274 3.73 6.40 -26.35
N VAL A 275 3.63 7.39 -25.46
CA VAL A 275 2.46 7.66 -24.63
C VAL A 275 1.78 8.95 -25.11
N ASP A 276 0.49 8.90 -25.43
CA ASP A 276 -0.33 10.07 -25.73
C ASP A 276 -1.07 10.54 -24.48
N LEU A 277 -0.56 11.59 -23.84
CA LEU A 277 -1.19 12.20 -22.65
C LEU A 277 -2.53 12.86 -22.98
N GLY A 278 -2.87 13.07 -24.26
CA GLY A 278 -4.20 13.47 -24.70
C GLY A 278 -5.29 12.42 -24.45
N LEU A 279 -4.92 11.17 -24.17
CA LEU A 279 -5.83 10.08 -23.78
C LEU A 279 -6.12 10.05 -22.27
N ALA A 280 -5.35 10.76 -21.46
CA ALA A 280 -5.53 10.86 -20.01
C ALA A 280 -6.61 11.91 -19.64
N LYS A 281 -7.89 11.52 -19.81
CA LYS A 281 -9.07 12.37 -19.57
C LYS A 281 -10.11 11.69 -18.68
#